data_AF-G3ADA2-F1
#
_entry.id   AF-G3ADA2-F1
#
_cell.length_a   1.000
_cell.length_b   1.000
_cell.length_c   1.000
_cell.angle_alpha   90.00
_cell.angle_beta   90.00
_cell.angle_gamma   90.00
#
_symmetry.space_group_name_H-M   'P 1'
#
loop_
_entity.id
_entity.type
_entity.pdbx_description
1 polymer ?
#
loop_
_entity_poly.entity_id
_entity_poly.type
_entity_poly.pdbx_seq_one_letter_code
_entity_poly.pdbx_strand_id
1 'polypeptide(L)'
;YVGQEKLAPAAPWNSIAMALDWTKPPRRAQSPVWHYVNSSQWRYEGDFTEYASVPPGAKYAKGHAIDIARDAVTRGWMPYYPQFDRNPLDFVREAEEAGAKDDQAIIEAAVDQLKSGKLKYAVDDPDAEQNWPRMWFIWRGNAIMASAKGHEFFLRHYLGTHD
;
A
#
# COMPACT_ATOMS: atom_id res chain seq x y z
N TYR A 1 -3.72 1.07 28.85
CA TYR A 1 -2.80 2.07 28.28
C TYR A 1 -1.75 1.35 27.44
N VAL A 2 -1.50 1.82 26.22
CA VAL A 2 -0.50 1.24 25.29
C VAL A 2 0.58 2.28 24.99
N GLY A 3 0.80 2.68 23.73
CA GLY A 3 1.64 3.82 23.38
C GLY A 3 0.95 5.18 23.62
N GLN A 4 1.69 6.27 23.44
CA GLN A 4 1.20 7.65 23.53
C GLN A 4 0.59 8.10 22.19
N GLU A 5 -0.57 7.54 21.86
CA GLU A 5 -1.35 7.80 20.65
C GLU A 5 -2.18 9.09 20.72
N LYS A 6 -2.58 9.51 21.93
CA LYS A 6 -3.45 10.68 22.12
C LYS A 6 -2.71 12.00 21.86
N LEU A 7 -2.77 12.47 20.63
CA LEU A 7 -2.38 13.82 20.23
C LEU A 7 -3.55 14.79 20.49
N ALA A 8 -3.50 15.56 21.58
CA ALA A 8 -4.59 16.47 21.97
C ALA A 8 -4.94 17.52 20.88
N PRO A 9 -4.00 18.22 20.22
CA PRO A 9 -4.29 19.15 19.14
C PRO A 9 -4.25 18.47 17.75
N ALA A 10 -5.00 17.37 17.56
CA ALA A 10 -4.92 16.54 16.36
C ALA A 10 -5.25 17.29 15.05
N ALA A 11 -6.29 18.14 15.04
CA ALA A 11 -6.72 18.85 13.85
C ALA A 11 -5.67 19.82 13.27
N PRO A 12 -5.14 20.80 14.03
CA PRO A 12 -4.12 21.70 13.49
C PRO A 12 -2.81 20.97 13.16
N TRP A 13 -2.42 19.97 13.96
CA TRP A 13 -1.25 19.16 13.66
C TRP A 13 -1.41 18.41 12.33
N ASN A 14 -2.57 17.82 12.06
CA ASN A 14 -2.81 17.07 10.83
C ASN A 14 -2.78 17.97 9.59
N SER A 15 -3.21 19.23 9.70
CA SER A 15 -3.08 20.20 8.61
C SER A 15 -1.61 20.46 8.26
N ILE A 16 -0.77 20.73 9.26
CA ILE A 16 0.66 21.01 9.06
C ILE A 16 1.41 19.76 8.60
N ALA A 17 1.23 18.64 9.30
CA ALA A 17 1.98 17.40 9.09
C ALA A 17 1.72 16.77 7.71
N MET A 18 0.57 17.05 7.10
CA MET A 18 0.16 16.49 5.81
C MET A 18 0.03 17.57 4.72
N ALA A 19 0.51 18.79 4.97
CA ALA A 19 0.45 19.94 4.06
C ALA A 19 -0.96 20.22 3.48
N LEU A 20 -2.00 20.05 4.31
CA LEU A 20 -3.40 20.18 3.87
C LEU A 20 -3.83 21.62 3.62
N ASP A 21 -3.02 22.59 4.02
CA ASP A 21 -3.14 23.99 3.66
C ASP A 21 -2.71 24.27 2.20
N TRP A 22 -1.92 23.39 1.59
CA TRP A 22 -1.46 23.50 0.19
C TRP A 22 -2.14 22.54 -0.76
N THR A 23 -2.30 21.27 -0.38
CA THR A 23 -2.81 20.23 -1.27
C THR A 23 -3.61 19.16 -0.54
N LYS A 24 -4.60 18.58 -1.21
CA LYS A 24 -5.49 17.55 -0.67
C LYS A 24 -5.84 16.55 -1.77
N PRO A 25 -6.02 15.25 -1.44
CA PRO A 25 -5.74 14.58 -0.17
C PRO A 25 -4.27 14.10 -0.06
N PRO A 26 -3.74 13.85 1.15
CA PRO A 26 -2.41 13.24 1.32
C PRO A 26 -2.47 11.74 1.06
N ARG A 27 -1.31 11.13 0.77
CA ARG A 27 -1.17 9.68 0.62
C ARG A 27 -0.86 9.03 1.97
N ARG A 28 -1.86 8.42 2.60
CA ARG A 28 -1.69 7.68 3.86
C ARG A 28 -1.72 6.18 3.59
N ALA A 29 -0.75 5.44 4.12
CA ALA A 29 -0.73 3.98 4.05
C ALA A 29 -0.84 3.38 5.45
N GLN A 30 -1.44 2.21 5.57
CA GLN A 30 -1.34 1.39 6.78
C GLN A 30 -0.04 0.57 6.76
N SER A 31 0.82 0.78 7.74
CA SER A 31 2.13 0.12 7.78
C SER A 31 2.06 -1.42 7.82
N PRO A 32 1.12 -2.10 8.53
CA PRO A 32 1.12 -3.56 8.60
C PRO A 32 0.99 -4.24 7.24
N VAL A 33 -0.03 -3.86 6.45
CA VAL A 33 -0.23 -4.40 5.09
C VAL A 33 0.91 -3.98 4.18
N TRP A 34 1.36 -2.73 4.29
CA TRP A 34 2.45 -2.23 3.46
C TRP A 34 3.76 -2.99 3.68
N HIS A 35 4.14 -3.25 4.92
CA HIS A 35 5.35 -4.03 5.22
C HIS A 35 5.17 -5.50 4.89
N TYR A 36 4.01 -6.09 5.20
CA TYR A 36 3.71 -7.48 4.86
C TYR A 36 3.92 -7.77 3.36
N VAL A 37 3.42 -6.88 2.50
CA VAL A 37 3.58 -7.01 1.04
C VAL A 37 5.03 -6.70 0.62
N ASN A 38 5.57 -5.54 0.97
CA ASN A 38 6.84 -5.06 0.41
C ASN A 38 8.09 -5.71 1.06
N SER A 39 7.97 -6.34 2.23
CA SER A 39 9.04 -7.20 2.78
C SER A 39 8.87 -8.67 2.40
N SER A 40 7.98 -8.98 1.44
CA SER A 40 7.74 -10.33 0.94
C SER A 40 7.38 -11.38 2.01
N GLN A 41 6.87 -10.96 3.17
CA GLN A 41 6.48 -11.88 4.25
C GLN A 41 5.36 -12.83 3.80
N TRP A 42 4.49 -12.35 2.92
CA TRP A 42 3.43 -13.13 2.29
C TRP A 42 3.96 -14.39 1.58
N ARG A 43 5.20 -14.40 1.08
CA ARG A 43 5.75 -15.60 0.40
C ARG A 43 5.98 -16.80 1.32
N TYR A 44 5.87 -16.60 2.64
CA TYR A 44 6.18 -17.57 3.67
C TYR A 44 4.95 -18.00 4.49
N GLU A 45 3.76 -17.52 4.14
CA GLU A 45 2.52 -17.99 4.76
C GLU A 45 1.83 -19.06 3.91
N GLY A 46 1.03 -19.89 4.57
CA GLY A 46 0.13 -20.85 3.94
C GLY A 46 -1.31 -20.33 3.89
N ASP A 47 -2.25 -21.22 3.59
CA ASP A 47 -3.67 -20.90 3.65
C ASP A 47 -4.09 -20.61 5.10
N PHE A 48 -4.94 -19.59 5.34
CA PHE A 48 -5.46 -19.27 6.67
C PHE A 48 -5.98 -20.47 7.45
N THR A 49 -6.62 -21.41 6.75
CA THR A 49 -7.23 -22.60 7.34
C THR A 49 -6.21 -23.60 7.88
N GLU A 50 -4.94 -23.49 7.51
CA GLU A 50 -3.86 -24.34 8.02
C GLU A 50 -3.42 -23.96 9.44
N TYR A 51 -3.58 -22.69 9.84
CA TYR A 51 -3.06 -22.18 11.11
C TYR A 51 -4.09 -21.42 11.96
N ALA A 52 -5.30 -21.17 11.47
CA ALA A 52 -6.40 -20.55 12.21
C ALA A 52 -7.65 -21.43 12.23
N SER A 53 -8.35 -21.45 13.37
CA SER A 53 -9.68 -22.08 13.46
C SER A 53 -10.72 -21.20 12.78
N VAL A 54 -11.23 -21.63 11.63
CA VAL A 54 -12.19 -20.89 10.81
C VAL A 54 -13.59 -21.51 10.93
N PRO A 55 -14.65 -20.71 11.15
CA PRO A 55 -16.03 -21.20 11.13
C PRO A 55 -16.41 -21.85 9.79
N PRO A 56 -17.19 -22.95 9.78
CA PRO A 56 -17.68 -23.55 8.55
C PRO A 56 -18.41 -22.53 7.66
N GLY A 57 -18.10 -22.53 6.36
CA GLY A 57 -18.76 -21.65 5.39
C GLY A 57 -18.29 -20.19 5.39
N ALA A 58 -17.21 -19.86 6.10
CA ALA A 58 -16.67 -18.50 6.08
C ALA A 58 -16.24 -18.09 4.66
N LYS A 59 -16.79 -16.96 4.19
CA LYS A 59 -16.54 -16.47 2.82
C LYS A 59 -15.12 -15.95 2.60
N TYR A 60 -14.61 -15.18 3.57
CA TYR A 60 -13.35 -14.43 3.44
C TYR A 60 -12.18 -15.02 4.24
N ALA A 61 -12.42 -15.93 5.20
CA ALA A 61 -11.35 -16.50 6.03
C ALA A 61 -10.76 -17.78 5.40
N LYS A 62 -10.32 -17.69 4.15
CA LYS A 62 -9.75 -18.81 3.37
C LYS A 62 -8.78 -18.29 2.32
N GLY A 63 -7.89 -19.15 1.82
CA GLY A 63 -6.89 -18.75 0.84
C GLY A 63 -5.71 -18.03 1.50
N HIS A 64 -5.02 -17.21 0.71
CA HIS A 64 -3.84 -16.46 1.11
C HIS A 64 -4.23 -15.06 1.61
N ALA A 65 -3.58 -14.53 2.65
CA ALA A 65 -3.88 -13.20 3.18
C ALA A 65 -3.60 -12.08 2.18
N ILE A 66 -2.60 -12.24 1.32
CA ILE A 66 -2.30 -11.25 0.27
C ILE A 66 -3.45 -11.08 -0.72
N ASP A 67 -4.19 -12.15 -1.04
CA ASP A 67 -5.34 -12.08 -1.95
C ASP A 67 -6.47 -11.22 -1.34
N ILE A 68 -6.70 -11.37 -0.04
CA ILE A 68 -7.68 -10.56 0.69
C ILE A 68 -7.21 -9.10 0.78
N ALA A 69 -5.92 -8.89 1.05
CA ALA A 69 -5.34 -7.54 1.10
C ALA A 69 -5.47 -6.84 -0.26
N ARG A 70 -5.16 -7.54 -1.34
CA ARG A 70 -5.34 -7.08 -2.72
C ARG A 70 -6.79 -6.72 -2.97
N ASP A 71 -7.73 -7.61 -2.67
CA ASP A 71 -9.16 -7.35 -2.86
C ASP A 71 -9.67 -6.16 -2.03
N ALA A 72 -9.18 -5.97 -0.81
CA ALA A 72 -9.50 -4.81 0.02
C ALA A 72 -8.97 -3.50 -0.60
N VAL A 73 -7.76 -3.53 -1.17
CA VAL A 73 -7.16 -2.37 -1.84
C VAL A 73 -7.92 -2.02 -3.12
N THR A 74 -8.17 -2.99 -4.00
CA THR A 74 -8.85 -2.73 -5.30
C THR A 74 -10.31 -2.31 -5.14
N ARG A 75 -10.94 -2.62 -4.00
CA ARG A 75 -12.30 -2.18 -3.64
C ARG A 75 -12.33 -0.86 -2.86
N GLY A 76 -11.18 -0.24 -2.62
CA GLY A 76 -11.08 1.02 -1.89
C GLY A 76 -11.31 0.93 -0.39
N TRP A 77 -11.26 -0.26 0.21
CA TRP A 77 -11.38 -0.45 1.66
C TRP A 77 -10.10 -0.06 2.39
N MET A 78 -8.96 -0.13 1.68
CA MET A 78 -7.63 0.02 2.23
C MET A 78 -6.73 0.83 1.28
N PRO A 79 -6.03 1.87 1.74
CA PRO A 79 -5.06 2.55 0.90
C PRO A 79 -3.77 1.76 0.75
N TYR A 80 -3.13 1.85 -0.42
CA TYR A 80 -1.86 1.18 -0.73
C TYR A 80 -1.02 2.04 -1.68
N TYR A 81 0.30 2.05 -1.45
CA TYR A 81 1.27 2.79 -2.26
C TYR A 81 2.56 1.99 -2.45
N PRO A 82 3.19 1.93 -3.64
CA PRO A 82 2.75 2.52 -4.91
C PRO A 82 1.32 2.10 -5.30
N GLN A 83 0.57 3.01 -5.92
CA GLN A 83 -0.87 2.77 -6.13
C GLN A 83 -1.12 1.97 -7.41
N PHE A 84 -0.39 2.31 -8.47
CA PHE A 84 -0.49 1.73 -9.80
C PHE A 84 0.86 1.21 -10.26
N ASP A 85 0.84 0.37 -11.29
CA ASP A 85 2.02 -0.22 -11.94
C ASP A 85 2.83 0.74 -12.82
N ARG A 86 2.58 2.04 -12.70
CA ARG A 86 3.31 3.11 -13.38
C ARG A 86 3.27 4.41 -12.60
N ASN A 87 4.14 5.33 -12.98
CA ASN A 87 4.22 6.65 -12.38
C ASN A 87 2.90 7.43 -12.61
N PRO A 88 2.20 7.87 -11.55
CA PRO A 88 0.94 8.60 -11.68
C PRO A 88 1.10 9.98 -12.33
N LEU A 89 2.29 10.58 -12.32
CA LEU A 89 2.55 11.86 -12.99
C LEU A 89 2.67 11.68 -14.50
N ASP A 90 3.34 10.61 -14.93
CA ASP A 90 3.45 10.28 -16.35
C ASP A 90 2.10 9.90 -16.92
N PHE A 91 1.26 9.19 -16.16
CA PHE A 91 -0.11 8.88 -16.55
C PHE A 91 -0.95 10.14 -16.84
N VAL A 92 -0.87 11.16 -15.98
CA VAL A 92 -1.59 12.43 -16.19
C VAL A 92 -1.12 13.09 -17.49
N ARG A 93 0.19 13.16 -17.72
CA ARG A 93 0.77 13.71 -18.95
C ARG A 93 0.29 12.96 -20.20
N GLU A 94 0.30 11.62 -20.17
CA GLU A 94 -0.21 10.79 -21.26
C GLU A 94 -1.69 11.03 -21.54
N ALA A 95 -2.51 11.21 -20.49
CA ALA A 95 -3.93 11.49 -20.63
C ALA A 95 -4.18 12.87 -21.27
N GLU A 96 -3.42 13.89 -20.85
CA GLU A 96 -3.48 15.24 -21.44
C GLU A 96 -3.06 15.23 -22.92
N GLU A 97 -1.99 14.52 -23.27
CA GLU A 97 -1.54 14.32 -24.66
C GLU A 97 -2.59 13.58 -25.51
N ALA A 98 -3.33 12.65 -24.89
CA ALA A 98 -4.46 11.96 -25.52
C ALA A 98 -5.75 12.81 -25.61
N GLY A 99 -5.73 14.05 -25.10
CA GLY A 99 -6.81 15.03 -25.24
C GLY A 99 -7.71 15.19 -24.02
N ALA A 100 -7.36 14.64 -22.85
CA ALA A 100 -8.04 14.97 -21.59
C ALA A 100 -7.83 16.45 -21.25
N LYS A 101 -8.92 17.17 -20.97
CA LYS A 101 -8.88 18.64 -20.72
C LYS A 101 -9.20 19.03 -19.29
N ASP A 102 -9.64 18.08 -18.47
CA ASP A 102 -10.02 18.29 -17.09
C ASP A 102 -9.78 17.02 -16.26
N ASP A 103 -9.88 17.16 -14.94
CA ASP A 103 -9.68 16.07 -13.98
C ASP A 103 -10.65 14.90 -14.22
N GLN A 104 -11.88 15.20 -14.64
CA GLN A 104 -12.90 14.19 -14.85
C GLN A 104 -12.53 13.25 -16.01
N ALA A 105 -12.02 13.81 -17.12
CA ALA A 105 -11.52 13.03 -18.25
C ALA A 105 -10.32 12.15 -17.85
N ILE A 106 -9.43 12.65 -16.99
CA ILE A 106 -8.28 11.87 -16.48
C ILE A 106 -8.76 10.71 -15.59
N ILE A 107 -9.75 10.98 -14.72
CA ILE A 107 -10.35 9.95 -13.85
C ILE A 107 -11.03 8.87 -14.70
N GLU A 108 -11.81 9.25 -15.71
CA GLU A 108 -12.47 8.32 -16.62
C GLU A 108 -11.46 7.47 -17.38
N ALA A 109 -10.39 8.09 -17.90
CA ALA A 109 -9.29 7.36 -18.54
C ALA A 109 -8.63 6.35 -17.58
N ALA A 110 -8.44 6.71 -16.30
CA ALA A 110 -7.88 5.80 -15.30
C ALA A 110 -8.82 4.62 -15.04
N VAL A 111 -10.11 4.90 -14.85
CA VAL A 111 -11.14 3.88 -14.61
C VAL A 111 -11.26 2.93 -15.79
N ASP A 112 -11.26 3.42 -17.02
CA ASP A 112 -11.36 2.60 -18.23
C ASP A 112 -10.10 1.75 -18.45
N GLN A 113 -8.92 2.30 -18.16
CA GLN A 113 -7.68 1.54 -18.22
C GLN A 113 -7.58 0.48 -17.11
N LEU A 114 -8.11 0.74 -15.91
CA LEU A 114 -8.22 -0.26 -14.84
C LEU A 114 -9.18 -1.39 -15.25
N LYS A 115 -10.37 -1.06 -15.79
CA LYS A 115 -11.35 -2.05 -16.25
C LYS A 115 -10.84 -2.90 -17.40
N SER A 116 -10.07 -2.31 -18.31
CA SER A 116 -9.48 -3.03 -19.45
C SER A 116 -8.18 -3.76 -19.11
N GLY A 117 -7.62 -3.55 -17.92
CA GLY A 117 -6.36 -4.15 -17.47
C GLY A 117 -5.10 -3.51 -18.07
N LYS A 118 -5.22 -2.37 -18.75
CA LYS A 118 -4.08 -1.58 -19.25
C LYS A 118 -3.35 -0.83 -18.13
N LEU A 119 -4.10 -0.41 -17.11
CA LEU A 119 -3.57 0.08 -15.84
C LEU A 119 -3.83 -0.99 -14.80
N LYS A 120 -2.85 -1.32 -13.97
CA LYS A 120 -3.03 -2.30 -12.88
C LYS A 120 -2.71 -1.67 -11.54
N TYR A 121 -3.24 -2.24 -10.48
CA TYR A 121 -2.82 -1.85 -9.15
C TYR A 121 -1.43 -2.43 -8.87
N ALA A 122 -0.57 -1.67 -8.20
CA ALA A 122 0.77 -2.17 -7.87
C ALA A 122 0.73 -3.42 -6.97
N VAL A 123 -0.33 -3.55 -6.15
CA VAL A 123 -0.56 -4.72 -5.29
C VAL A 123 -0.93 -5.99 -6.07
N ASP A 124 -1.30 -5.88 -7.35
CA ASP A 124 -1.56 -7.06 -8.20
C ASP A 124 -0.24 -7.80 -8.53
N ASP A 125 0.89 -7.10 -8.54
CA ASP A 125 2.23 -7.67 -8.78
C ASP A 125 3.28 -6.90 -7.95
N PRO A 126 3.33 -7.10 -6.62
CA PRO A 126 4.21 -6.34 -5.75
C PRO A 126 5.70 -6.65 -5.98
N ASP A 127 6.00 -7.75 -6.67
CA ASP A 127 7.35 -8.19 -6.98
C ASP A 127 7.89 -7.58 -8.28
N ALA A 128 7.03 -6.96 -9.09
CA ALA A 128 7.48 -6.20 -10.25
C ALA A 128 8.34 -5.01 -9.82
N GLU A 129 9.49 -4.84 -10.48
CA GLU A 129 10.51 -3.88 -10.09
C GLU A 129 9.99 -2.41 -10.01
N GLN A 130 9.06 -2.05 -10.90
CA GLN A 130 8.42 -0.74 -10.92
C GLN A 130 7.50 -0.47 -9.72
N ASN A 131 7.07 -1.52 -9.00
CA ASN A 131 6.18 -1.46 -7.85
C ASN A 131 6.91 -1.40 -6.51
N TRP A 132 8.24 -1.51 -6.49
CA TRP A 132 9.00 -1.47 -5.25
C TRP A 132 9.14 -0.05 -4.69
N PRO A 133 8.93 0.14 -3.37
CA PRO A 133 9.28 1.38 -2.72
C PRO A 133 10.80 1.54 -2.67
N ARG A 134 11.32 2.63 -3.24
CA ARG A 134 12.77 2.85 -3.38
C ARG A 134 13.41 3.69 -2.28
N MET A 135 12.62 4.56 -1.66
CA MET A 135 13.08 5.46 -0.61
C MET A 135 12.23 5.27 0.63
N TRP A 136 12.90 5.02 1.75
CA TRP A 136 12.26 4.89 3.05
C TRP A 136 12.97 5.79 4.07
N PHE A 137 12.27 6.79 4.57
CA PHE A 137 12.77 7.69 5.62
C PHE A 137 12.41 7.14 7.00
N ILE A 138 13.43 6.95 7.84
CA ILE A 138 13.26 6.53 9.23
C ILE A 138 13.69 7.68 10.13
N TRP A 139 12.75 8.23 10.90
CA TRP A 139 13.03 9.25 11.90
C TRP A 139 12.14 9.04 13.13
N ARG A 140 12.65 9.42 14.31
CA ARG A 140 11.93 9.33 15.60
C ARG A 140 11.45 7.90 15.96
N GLY A 141 12.03 6.88 15.34
CA GLY A 141 11.75 5.48 15.60
C GLY A 141 12.94 4.60 15.19
N ASN A 142 12.97 3.38 15.72
CA ASN A 142 13.96 2.37 15.37
C ASN A 142 13.27 1.23 14.61
N ALA A 143 12.85 1.51 13.37
CA ALA A 143 11.93 0.64 12.65
C ALA A 143 12.51 -0.77 12.43
N ILE A 144 13.78 -0.84 12.05
CA ILE A 144 14.47 -2.09 11.70
C ILE A 144 14.70 -2.98 12.94
N MET A 145 15.10 -2.42 14.08
CA MET A 145 15.49 -3.23 15.25
C MET A 145 14.38 -3.40 16.30
N ALA A 146 13.32 -2.59 16.28
CA ALA A 146 12.30 -2.60 17.33
C ALA A 146 10.91 -2.98 16.82
N SER A 147 10.39 -2.30 15.80
CA SER A 147 9.00 -2.48 15.37
C SER A 147 8.82 -3.44 14.18
N ALA A 148 9.91 -3.79 13.49
CA ALA A 148 9.87 -4.75 12.38
C ALA A 148 9.54 -6.14 12.90
N LYS A 149 8.29 -6.57 12.67
CA LYS A 149 7.90 -7.96 12.84
C LYS A 149 8.40 -8.74 11.64
N GLY A 150 9.19 -9.79 11.89
CA GLY A 150 9.89 -10.52 10.83
C GLY A 150 11.14 -9.75 10.36
N HIS A 151 12.08 -9.54 11.28
CA HIS A 151 13.28 -8.73 11.07
C HIS A 151 14.12 -9.22 9.89
N GLU A 152 14.27 -10.53 9.77
CA GLU A 152 15.01 -11.23 8.73
C GLU A 152 14.41 -10.93 7.34
N PHE A 153 13.09 -10.81 7.22
CA PHE A 153 12.47 -10.43 5.95
C PHE A 153 12.79 -8.99 5.54
N PHE A 154 12.95 -8.08 6.51
CA PHE A 154 13.38 -6.71 6.22
C PHE A 154 14.85 -6.70 5.76
N LEU A 155 15.73 -7.47 6.40
CA LEU A 155 17.12 -7.61 5.98
C LEU A 155 17.21 -8.16 4.55
N ARG A 156 16.54 -9.28 4.26
CA ARG A 156 16.54 -9.91 2.95
C ARG A 156 15.93 -9.05 1.86
N HIS A 157 14.71 -8.55 2.07
CA HIS A 157 13.87 -8.01 0.99
C HIS A 157 13.90 -6.48 0.88
N TYR A 158 14.20 -5.75 1.96
CA TYR A 158 14.42 -4.30 1.87
C TYR A 158 15.89 -3.93 1.74
N LEU A 159 16.75 -4.54 2.54
CA LEU A 159 18.16 -4.14 2.59
C LEU A 159 19.03 -4.95 1.63
N GLY A 160 18.57 -6.13 1.19
CA GLY A 160 19.36 -7.04 0.36
C GLY A 160 20.58 -7.59 1.09
N THR A 161 20.51 -7.71 2.41
CA THR A 161 21.62 -8.20 3.26
C THR A 161 21.43 -9.67 3.62
N HIS A 162 22.40 -10.23 4.37
CA HIS A 162 22.24 -11.52 5.02
C HIS A 162 21.23 -11.41 6.17
N ASP A 163 20.64 -12.55 6.51
CA ASP A 163 19.74 -12.74 7.66
C ASP A 163 20.50 -13.33 8.85
#